data_AF-A0A7Y2SL18-F1
#
_entry.id   AF-A0A7Y2SL18-F1
#
_cell.length_a   1.000
_cell.length_b   1.000
_cell.length_c   1.000
_cell.angle_alpha   90.00
_cell.angle_beta   90.00
_cell.angle_gamma   90.00
#
_symmetry.space_group_name_H-M   'P 1'
#
loop_
_entity.id
_entity.type
_entity.pdbx_description
1 polymer ?
#
loop_
_entity_poly.entity_id
_entity_poly.type
_entity_poly.pdbx_seq_one_letter_code
_entity_poly.pdbx_strand_id
1 'polypeptide(L)'
;MLGDKETAIGQYALGVLDRAASDPTFAPGYKDAVLTNTVSYEASVRAALAKVTLGEADASIVYASDVTGTTVGKVQIIDLPEGFTTMAKFYVAEIDDSAKADLAQLFVAYLQTPEAQAILAQYGFMSTK
;
A
#
# COMPACT_ATOMS: atom_id res chain seq x y z
N MET A 1 6.54 -12.27 -3.69
CA MET A 1 5.07 -12.51 -3.58
C MET A 1 4.32 -11.25 -3.96
N LEU A 2 3.00 -11.36 -4.16
CA LEU A 2 2.13 -10.23 -4.47
C LEU A 2 0.86 -10.27 -3.61
N GLY A 3 0.13 -9.16 -3.57
CA GLY A 3 -1.24 -9.17 -3.06
C GLY A 3 -2.17 -9.94 -3.99
N ASP A 4 -3.20 -10.55 -3.41
CA ASP A 4 -4.28 -11.16 -4.20
C ASP A 4 -4.98 -10.11 -5.07
N LYS A 5 -5.31 -10.45 -6.31
CA LYS A 5 -5.88 -9.54 -7.32
C LYS A 5 -7.24 -8.94 -6.94
N GLU A 6 -7.95 -9.57 -6.00
CA GLU A 6 -9.22 -9.07 -5.47
C GLU A 6 -9.01 -8.02 -4.36
N THR A 7 -7.77 -7.81 -3.92
CA THR A 7 -7.40 -6.80 -2.93
C THR A 7 -6.86 -5.53 -3.59
N ALA A 8 -7.00 -4.39 -2.92
CA ALA A 8 -6.44 -3.13 -3.40
C ALA A 8 -4.91 -3.19 -3.62
N ILE A 9 -4.18 -3.88 -2.73
CA ILE A 9 -2.72 -4.00 -2.88
C ILE A 9 -2.33 -4.87 -4.08
N GLY A 10 -3.07 -5.95 -4.35
CA GLY A 10 -2.85 -6.77 -5.55
C GLY A 10 -3.15 -5.99 -6.82
N GLN A 11 -4.23 -5.21 -6.86
CA GLN A 11 -4.54 -4.36 -8.01
C GLN A 11 -3.48 -3.29 -8.24
N TYR A 12 -2.99 -2.63 -7.19
CA TYR A 12 -1.91 -1.65 -7.34
C TYR A 12 -0.59 -2.30 -7.78
N ALA A 13 -0.25 -3.47 -7.24
CA ALA A 13 0.93 -4.22 -7.67
C ALA A 13 0.83 -4.60 -9.16
N LEU A 14 -0.32 -5.10 -9.62
CA LEU A 14 -0.54 -5.39 -11.03
C LEU A 14 -0.45 -4.12 -11.88
N GLY A 15 -1.00 -3.00 -11.41
CA GLY A 15 -0.87 -1.71 -12.08
C GLY A 15 0.57 -1.19 -12.19
N VAL A 16 1.43 -1.48 -11.22
CA VAL A 16 2.88 -1.20 -11.31
C VAL A 16 3.49 -2.04 -12.44
N LEU A 17 3.16 -3.34 -12.49
CA LEU A 17 3.68 -4.24 -13.52
C LEU A 17 3.15 -3.93 -14.93
N ASP A 18 1.93 -3.42 -15.05
CA ASP A 18 1.35 -2.97 -16.32
C ASP A 18 2.10 -1.75 -16.87
N ARG A 19 2.43 -0.80 -15.99
CA ARG A 19 3.27 0.35 -16.35
C ARG A 19 4.68 -0.08 -16.73
N ALA A 20 5.28 -1.00 -15.97
CA ALA A 20 6.59 -1.59 -16.30
C ALA A 20 6.58 -2.29 -17.67
N ALA A 21 5.53 -3.05 -17.98
CA ALA A 21 5.41 -3.71 -19.28
C ALA A 21 5.24 -2.73 -20.46
N SER A 22 4.76 -1.51 -20.18
CA SER A 22 4.56 -0.46 -21.19
C SER A 22 5.76 0.46 -21.34
N ASP A 23 6.75 0.38 -20.45
CA ASP A 23 7.93 1.23 -20.45
C ASP A 23 9.09 0.53 -21.19
N PRO A 24 9.67 1.17 -22.23
CA PRO A 24 10.72 0.57 -23.05
C PRO A 24 12.06 0.36 -22.32
N THR A 25 12.24 0.90 -21.12
CA THR A 25 13.41 0.66 -20.27
C THR A 25 13.38 -0.73 -19.63
N PHE A 26 12.21 -1.36 -19.53
CA PHE A 26 12.07 -2.72 -19.04
C PHE A 26 12.17 -3.74 -20.18
N ALA A 27 12.69 -4.92 -19.86
CA ALA A 27 12.79 -6.00 -20.84
C ALA A 27 11.40 -6.44 -21.32
N PRO A 28 11.24 -6.81 -22.61
CA PRO A 28 10.01 -7.43 -23.08
C PRO A 28 9.62 -8.63 -22.23
N GLY A 29 8.34 -8.74 -21.85
CA GLY A 29 7.85 -9.81 -20.98
C GLY A 29 8.19 -9.64 -19.49
N TYR A 30 8.67 -8.46 -19.05
CA TYR A 30 9.01 -8.20 -17.65
C TYR A 30 7.89 -8.56 -16.67
N LYS A 31 6.64 -8.17 -16.97
CA LYS A 31 5.47 -8.52 -16.13
C LYS A 31 5.32 -10.03 -15.97
N ASP A 32 5.39 -10.78 -17.06
CA ASP A 32 5.24 -12.24 -17.03
C ASP A 32 6.37 -12.92 -16.25
N ALA A 33 7.60 -12.39 -16.37
CA ALA A 33 8.73 -12.85 -15.58
C ALA A 33 8.51 -12.64 -14.07
N VAL A 34 7.99 -11.48 -13.67
CA VAL A 34 7.65 -11.19 -12.27
C VAL A 34 6.52 -12.10 -11.77
N LEU A 35 5.46 -12.28 -12.57
CA LEU A 35 4.33 -13.15 -12.21
C LEU A 35 4.76 -14.62 -12.08
N THR A 36 5.65 -15.09 -12.95
CA THR A 36 6.20 -16.45 -12.88
C THR A 36 7.05 -16.65 -11.62
N ASN A 37 7.76 -15.61 -11.18
CA ASN A 37 8.55 -15.63 -9.94
C ASN A 37 7.70 -15.36 -8.67
N THR A 38 6.38 -15.20 -8.81
CA THR A 38 5.50 -14.90 -7.67
C THR A 38 5.18 -16.18 -6.89
N VAL A 39 5.79 -16.32 -5.72
CA VAL A 39 5.66 -17.50 -4.84
C VAL A 39 4.25 -17.70 -4.28
N SER A 40 3.53 -16.62 -3.99
CA SER A 40 2.19 -16.65 -3.39
C SER A 40 1.45 -15.32 -3.57
N TYR A 41 0.13 -15.37 -3.38
CA TYR A 41 -0.78 -14.24 -3.43
C TYR A 41 -1.47 -14.07 -2.06
N GLU A 42 -1.32 -12.90 -1.45
CA GLU A 42 -1.76 -12.67 -0.07
C GLU A 42 -3.00 -11.78 0.02
N ALA A 43 -3.95 -12.18 0.87
CA ALA A 43 -5.21 -11.46 1.08
C ALA A 43 -5.06 -10.15 1.89
N SER A 44 -3.89 -9.88 2.48
CA SER A 44 -3.64 -8.66 3.23
C SER A 44 -2.17 -8.27 3.21
N VAL A 45 -1.89 -6.97 3.36
CA VAL A 45 -0.52 -6.45 3.44
C VAL A 45 0.22 -7.00 4.66
N ARG A 46 -0.49 -7.20 5.77
CA ARG A 46 0.08 -7.81 6.98
C ARG A 46 0.59 -9.22 6.72
N ALA A 47 -0.17 -10.04 5.98
CA ALA A 47 0.26 -11.39 5.63
C ALA A 47 1.48 -11.35 4.71
N ALA A 48 1.48 -10.47 3.70
CA ALA A 48 2.63 -10.29 2.82
C ALA A 48 3.90 -9.86 3.56
N LEU A 49 3.81 -8.86 4.43
CA LEU A 49 4.93 -8.39 5.25
C LEU A 49 5.45 -9.47 6.20
N ALA A 50 4.55 -10.25 6.81
CA ALA A 50 4.93 -11.34 7.71
C ALA A 50 5.77 -12.39 6.97
N LYS A 51 5.34 -12.79 5.78
CA LYS A 51 6.07 -13.79 4.99
C LYS A 51 7.42 -13.30 4.47
N VAL A 52 7.51 -12.03 4.03
CA VAL A 52 8.82 -11.44 3.69
C VAL A 52 9.73 -11.41 4.91
N THR A 53 9.21 -11.02 6.07
CA THR A 53 9.97 -10.99 7.34
C THR A 53 10.44 -12.40 7.76
N LEU A 54 9.65 -13.43 7.46
CA LEU A 54 9.98 -14.83 7.76
C LEU A 54 10.88 -15.49 6.69
N GLY A 55 11.18 -14.78 5.59
CA GLY A 55 11.98 -15.31 4.48
C GLY A 55 11.23 -16.29 3.57
N GLU A 56 9.90 -16.34 3.64
CA GLU A 56 9.08 -17.18 2.75
C GLU A 56 8.96 -16.58 1.33
N ALA A 57 9.29 -15.29 1.17
CA ALA A 57 9.65 -14.71 -0.12
C ALA A 57 10.62 -13.55 0.04
N ASP A 58 11.36 -13.25 -1.03
CA ASP A 58 12.41 -12.22 -1.02
C ASP A 58 11.85 -10.78 -1.02
N ALA A 59 10.69 -10.57 -1.63
CA ALA A 59 10.09 -9.24 -1.78
C ALA A 59 8.56 -9.28 -1.92
N SER A 60 7.92 -8.16 -1.58
CA SER A 60 6.51 -7.88 -1.84
C SER A 60 6.31 -6.39 -2.15
N ILE A 61 5.30 -6.07 -2.97
CA ILE A 61 4.79 -4.71 -3.12
C ILE A 61 3.77 -4.46 -2.00
N VAL A 62 3.95 -3.39 -1.23
CA VAL A 62 3.15 -3.05 -0.04
C VAL A 62 2.89 -1.53 0.02
N TYR A 63 1.97 -1.07 0.88
CA TYR A 63 1.86 0.35 1.17
C TYR A 63 3.01 0.81 2.07
N ALA A 64 3.53 2.00 1.80
CA ALA A 64 4.53 2.63 2.68
C ALA A 64 4.01 2.75 4.12
N SER A 65 2.71 3.01 4.29
CA SER A 65 2.06 3.15 5.58
C SER A 65 1.98 1.87 6.42
N ASP A 66 2.20 0.70 5.81
CA ASP A 66 2.14 -0.58 6.52
C ASP A 66 3.50 -1.02 7.07
N VAL A 67 4.59 -0.34 6.67
CA VAL A 67 5.92 -0.60 7.22
C VAL A 67 6.09 0.17 8.53
N THR A 68 5.48 -0.36 9.59
CA THR A 68 5.44 0.27 10.92
C THR A 68 6.05 -0.61 11.99
N GLY A 69 6.56 0.02 13.06
CA GLY A 69 6.98 -0.58 14.34
C GLY A 69 7.61 -1.97 14.27
N THR A 70 6.77 -3.01 14.20
CA THR A 70 7.15 -4.43 14.21
C THR A 70 7.95 -4.94 13.01
N THR A 71 7.89 -4.26 11.85
CA THR A 71 8.64 -4.61 10.64
C THR A 71 9.87 -3.72 10.41
N VAL A 72 9.98 -2.61 11.16
CA VAL A 72 11.12 -1.69 11.06
C VAL A 72 12.41 -2.42 11.42
N GLY A 73 13.40 -2.35 10.54
CA GLY A 73 14.70 -3.04 10.69
C GLY A 73 14.67 -4.54 10.39
N LYS A 74 13.52 -5.11 10.03
CA LYS A 74 13.40 -6.53 9.61
C LYS A 74 13.27 -6.70 8.10
N VAL A 75 12.90 -5.63 7.40
CA VAL A 75 12.78 -5.60 5.95
C VAL A 75 13.53 -4.38 5.40
N GLN A 76 14.03 -4.49 4.18
CA GLN A 76 14.55 -3.36 3.42
C GLN A 76 13.41 -2.74 2.61
N ILE A 77 13.30 -1.42 2.66
CA ILE A 77 12.34 -0.67 1.83
C ILE A 77 13.04 -0.27 0.53
N ILE A 78 12.40 -0.55 -0.60
CA ILE A 78 12.83 -0.13 -1.93
C ILE A 78 11.69 0.68 -2.53
N ASP A 79 11.95 1.97 -2.75
CA ASP A 79 10.97 2.84 -3.38
C ASP A 79 10.78 2.46 -4.85
N LEU A 80 9.52 2.49 -5.29
CA LEU A 80 9.21 2.35 -6.71
C LEU A 80 9.61 3.62 -7.46
N PRO A 81 10.13 3.51 -8.70
CA PRO A 81 10.49 4.68 -9.47
C PRO A 81 9.29 5.60 -9.73
N GLU A 82 9.57 6.89 -9.91
CA GLU A 82 8.55 7.89 -10.24
C GLU A 82 7.81 7.49 -11.53
N GLY A 83 6.49 7.63 -11.55
CA GLY A 83 5.65 7.21 -12.67
C GLY A 83 5.14 5.77 -12.59
N PHE A 84 5.73 4.91 -11.75
CA PHE A 84 5.24 3.55 -11.51
C PHE A 84 4.35 3.45 -10.27
N THR A 85 4.51 4.36 -9.33
CA THR A 85 3.69 4.43 -8.12
C THR A 85 2.22 4.74 -8.44
N THR A 86 1.32 4.05 -7.75
CA THR A 86 -0.11 4.38 -7.74
C THR A 86 -0.44 5.01 -6.39
N MET A 87 -0.99 6.23 -6.41
CA MET A 87 -1.37 6.92 -5.18
C MET A 87 -2.67 6.34 -4.64
N ALA A 88 -2.57 5.60 -3.53
CA ALA A 88 -3.71 5.04 -2.83
C ALA A 88 -4.52 6.14 -2.16
N LYS A 89 -5.85 6.16 -2.40
CA LYS A 89 -6.77 7.10 -1.75
C LYS A 89 -7.49 6.40 -0.61
N PHE A 90 -7.37 6.96 0.59
CA PHE A 90 -8.09 6.51 1.77
C PHE A 90 -9.18 7.52 2.10
N TYR A 91 -10.43 7.04 2.10
CA TYR A 91 -11.60 7.87 2.35
C TYR A 91 -12.10 7.66 3.78
N VAL A 92 -12.56 8.74 4.39
CA VAL A 92 -13.28 8.72 5.65
C VAL A 92 -14.63 9.40 5.45
N ALA A 93 -15.69 8.81 5.98
CA ALA A 93 -17.04 9.33 5.92
C ALA A 93 -17.80 8.97 7.19
N GLU A 94 -18.78 9.81 7.52
CA GLU A 94 -19.77 9.51 8.55
C GLU A 94 -20.77 8.47 8.00
N ILE A 95 -21.36 7.68 8.89
CA ILE A 95 -22.46 6.77 8.54
C ILE A 95 -23.79 7.41 8.95
N ASP A 96 -24.81 7.28 8.11
CA ASP A 96 -26.11 7.94 8.32
C ASP A 96 -26.80 7.52 9.62
N ASP A 97 -26.64 6.26 10.03
CA ASP A 97 -27.28 5.69 11.25
C ASP A 97 -26.32 5.67 12.45
N SER A 98 -25.45 6.68 12.56
CA SER A 98 -24.54 6.80 13.69
C SER A 98 -25.30 7.21 14.95
N ALA A 99 -25.24 6.38 16.00
CA ALA A 99 -25.73 6.76 17.33
C ALA A 99 -24.98 7.95 17.97
N LYS A 100 -23.89 8.42 17.33
CA LYS A 100 -23.05 9.53 17.78
C LYS A 100 -22.62 10.42 16.59
N ALA A 101 -23.59 10.91 15.81
CA ALA A 101 -23.34 11.73 14.63
C ALA A 101 -22.39 12.91 14.89
N ASP A 102 -22.64 13.71 15.94
CA ASP A 102 -21.79 14.87 16.28
C ASP A 102 -20.32 14.49 16.52
N LEU A 103 -20.07 13.34 17.17
CA LEU A 103 -18.71 12.86 17.40
C LEU A 103 -18.06 12.31 16.14
N ALA A 104 -18.84 11.69 15.24
CA ALA A 104 -18.34 11.24 13.95
C ALA A 104 -17.89 12.45 13.10
N GLN A 105 -18.70 13.51 13.07
CA GLN A 105 -18.37 14.75 12.37
C GLN A 105 -17.12 15.42 12.94
N LEU A 106 -17.01 15.50 14.27
CA LEU A 106 -15.82 16.04 14.94
C LEU A 106 -14.56 15.21 14.62
N PHE A 107 -14.68 13.89 14.53
CA PHE A 107 -13.56 13.03 14.16
C PHE A 107 -13.12 13.24 12.70
N VAL A 108 -14.06 13.30 11.76
CA VAL A 108 -13.76 13.61 10.35
C VAL A 108 -13.09 14.97 10.22
N ALA A 109 -13.59 15.98 10.93
CA ALA A 109 -12.99 17.31 10.98
C ALA A 109 -11.57 17.28 11.60
N TYR A 110 -11.38 16.51 12.69
CA TYR A 110 -10.08 16.35 13.33
C TYR A 110 -9.03 15.78 12.38
N LEU A 111 -9.38 14.77 11.58
CA LEU A 111 -8.48 14.16 10.60
C LEU A 111 -7.94 15.15 9.56
N GLN A 112 -8.63 16.27 9.34
CA GLN A 112 -8.22 17.33 8.40
C GLN A 112 -7.34 18.41 9.06
N THR A 113 -7.16 18.37 10.38
CA THR A 113 -6.33 19.36 11.10
C THR A 113 -4.83 19.16 10.83
N PRO A 114 -3.99 20.21 10.95
CA PRO A 114 -2.54 20.08 10.82
C PRO A 114 -1.93 19.05 11.77
N GLU A 115 -2.48 18.93 12.99
CA GLU A 115 -2.04 17.96 13.99
C GLU A 115 -2.26 16.52 13.51
N ALA A 116 -3.49 16.18 13.11
CA ALA A 116 -3.80 14.84 12.61
C ALA A 116 -3.04 14.52 11.31
N GLN A 117 -2.90 15.50 10.41
CA GLN A 117 -2.11 15.34 9.18
C GLN A 117 -0.61 15.08 9.49
N ALA A 118 -0.05 15.72 10.52
CA ALA A 118 1.32 15.47 10.95
C ALA A 118 1.49 14.07 11.55
N ILE A 119 0.48 13.54 12.26
CA ILE A 119 0.48 12.16 12.74
C ILE A 119 0.42 11.20 11.54
N LEU A 120 -0.52 11.42 10.62
CA LEU A 120 -0.67 10.61 9.41
C LEU A 120 0.63 10.56 8.58
N ALA A 121 1.32 11.70 8.44
CA ALA A 121 2.60 11.79 7.74
C ALA A 121 3.70 10.93 8.40
N GLN A 122 3.73 10.82 9.73
CA GLN A 122 4.67 9.93 10.43
C GLN A 122 4.45 8.45 10.08
N TYR A 123 3.23 8.09 9.69
CA TYR A 123 2.86 6.76 9.22
C TYR A 123 2.80 6.67 7.69
N GLY A 124 3.49 7.55 6.96
CA GLY A 124 3.63 7.45 5.51
C GLY A 124 2.39 7.82 4.69
N PHE A 125 1.35 8.41 5.31
CA PHE A 125 0.24 9.00 4.56
C PHE A 125 0.64 10.36 3.99
N MET A 126 0.20 10.64 2.76
CA MET A 126 0.41 11.93 2.11
C MET A 126 -0.84 12.81 2.29
N SER A 127 -0.61 14.10 2.54
CA SER A 127 -1.70 15.08 2.64
C SER A 127 -2.34 15.33 1.27
N THR A 128 -3.65 15.55 1.24
CA THR A 128 -4.44 15.70 0.01
C THR A 128 -4.37 17.11 -0.61
N LYS A 129 -3.28 17.87 -0.41
CA LYS A 129 -3.14 19.21 -1.01
C LYS A 129 -2.79 19.14 -2.49
#